data_AF-A0A355PEV8-F1
#
_entry.id   AF-A0A355PEV8-F1
#
_cell.length_a   1.000
_cell.length_b   1.000
_cell.length_c   1.000
_cell.angle_alpha   90.00
_cell.angle_beta   90.00
_cell.angle_gamma   90.00
#
_symmetry.space_group_name_H-M   'P 1'
#
loop_
_entity.id
_entity.type
_entity.pdbx_description
1 polymer ?
#
loop_
_entity_poly.entity_id
_entity_poly.type
_entity_poly.pdbx_seq_one_letter_code
_entity_poly.pdbx_strand_id
1 'polypeptide(L)'
;MNLILITACPSGMATTFLAAKRLEQAATRLGWNVHVEMHGEIAPLQAASAEQIANADLIVVAADHVPAPERFEGKRLFQAPIASALPDPSAFLSQAKREAPIYSAPAATAAAPTNSAGGKKIVAVTACPTGVAHTFMAAEALAEAGKAMGHQIRVETQGSVGAQNKLTEAEIADADVVVLACDIEVDPSRFAGKRVYRTSTGNALKKPRPTLEAAFTDAAVEDGTSAASSSATAKKGMKEKGVYKHLLTGVSFMLPMVVAGGLLIALSFVFGIEAFQEEGTLAAALMQIGGGTAFALMIPVLAGYIAYSIADRPGIAPGMIGGMLAAEIGSGFIGGILAGFLAGYVALAV
;
A
#
# COMPACT_ATOMS: atom_id res chain seq x y z
N MET A 1 -25.54 26.83 9.99
CA MET A 1 -25.91 25.46 10.37
C MET A 1 -24.63 24.71 10.67
N ASN A 2 -24.52 24.11 11.86
CA ASN A 2 -23.38 23.34 12.29
C ASN A 2 -23.60 21.87 11.91
N LEU A 3 -22.75 21.36 11.02
CA LEU A 3 -22.79 19.99 10.52
C LEU A 3 -21.63 19.19 11.12
N ILE A 4 -21.93 18.02 11.68
CA ILE A 4 -20.92 16.98 11.90
C ILE A 4 -21.01 15.98 10.75
N LEU A 5 -19.92 15.82 10.02
CA LEU A 5 -19.81 14.89 8.91
C LEU A 5 -18.91 13.73 9.32
N ILE A 6 -19.47 12.53 9.38
CA ILE A 6 -18.76 11.30 9.70
C ILE A 6 -18.64 10.47 8.43
N THR A 7 -17.43 10.07 8.07
CA THR A 7 -17.20 9.18 6.93
C THR A 7 -16.43 7.95 7.39
N ALA A 8 -16.91 6.78 7.03
CA ALA A 8 -16.22 5.52 7.31
C ALA A 8 -16.50 4.53 6.18
N CYS A 9 -15.45 4.01 5.56
CA CYS A 9 -15.55 2.97 4.54
C CYS A 9 -14.78 1.72 5.00
N PRO A 10 -15.44 0.56 5.16
CA PRO A 10 -14.75 -0.66 5.56
C PRO A 10 -13.83 -1.26 4.49
N SER A 11 -13.91 -0.79 3.23
CA SER A 11 -13.15 -1.27 2.08
C SER A 11 -12.00 -0.38 1.62
N GLY A 12 -11.83 0.88 2.10
CA GLY A 12 -10.69 1.66 1.64
C GLY A 12 -10.48 3.04 2.25
N MET A 13 -9.22 3.45 2.34
CA MET A 13 -8.81 4.74 2.89
C MET A 13 -9.07 5.92 1.92
N ALA A 14 -8.91 5.69 0.61
CA ALA A 14 -9.06 6.72 -0.41
C ALA A 14 -10.52 7.16 -0.60
N THR A 15 -11.46 6.22 -0.52
CA THR A 15 -12.90 6.49 -0.63
C THR A 15 -13.41 7.28 0.58
N THR A 16 -12.96 6.93 1.79
CA THR A 16 -13.24 7.69 3.01
C THR A 16 -12.75 9.14 2.88
N PHE A 17 -11.48 9.33 2.51
CA PHE A 17 -10.91 10.68 2.36
C PHE A 17 -11.58 11.49 1.25
N LEU A 18 -11.81 10.89 0.07
CA LEU A 18 -12.42 11.56 -1.07
C LEU A 18 -13.88 11.95 -0.77
N ALA A 19 -14.66 11.05 -0.16
CA ALA A 19 -16.03 11.34 0.24
C ALA A 19 -16.06 12.47 1.27
N ALA A 20 -15.19 12.41 2.29
CA ALA A 20 -15.08 13.45 3.30
C ALA A 20 -14.81 14.83 2.68
N LYS A 21 -13.80 14.93 1.79
CA LYS A 21 -13.44 16.19 1.15
C LYS A 21 -14.53 16.72 0.22
N ARG A 22 -15.20 15.84 -0.54
CA ARG A 22 -16.27 16.27 -1.45
C ARG A 22 -17.52 16.72 -0.70
N LEU A 23 -17.90 16.03 0.37
CA LEU A 23 -19.02 16.41 1.23
C LEU A 23 -18.71 17.67 2.04
N GLU A 24 -17.50 17.81 2.56
CA GLU A 24 -17.03 19.05 3.22
C GLU A 24 -17.14 20.24 2.28
N GLN A 25 -16.58 20.15 1.07
CA GLN A 25 -16.67 21.21 0.05
C GLN A 25 -18.11 21.55 -0.33
N ALA A 26 -18.98 20.55 -0.48
CA ALA A 26 -20.38 20.77 -0.81
C ALA A 26 -21.13 21.48 0.34
N ALA A 27 -20.89 21.07 1.58
CA ALA A 27 -21.47 21.70 2.76
C ALA A 27 -20.97 23.15 2.95
N THR A 28 -19.68 23.43 2.70
CA THR A 28 -19.14 24.80 2.72
C THR A 28 -19.80 25.69 1.67
N ARG A 29 -20.08 25.18 0.46
CA ARG A 29 -20.81 25.92 -0.59
C ARG A 29 -22.25 26.24 -0.18
N LEU A 30 -22.86 25.41 0.67
CA LEU A 30 -24.18 25.66 1.25
C LEU A 30 -24.14 26.64 2.45
N GLY A 31 -22.96 27.15 2.82
CA GLY A 31 -22.77 28.07 3.95
C GLY A 31 -22.84 27.38 5.32
N TRP A 32 -22.51 26.08 5.39
CA TRP A 32 -22.55 25.33 6.65
C TRP A 32 -21.17 25.30 7.31
N ASN A 33 -21.16 25.33 8.64
CA ASN A 33 -19.95 25.13 9.44
C ASN A 33 -19.77 23.62 9.62
N VAL A 34 -18.70 23.05 9.07
CA VAL A 34 -18.52 21.59 9.00
C VAL A 34 -17.41 21.17 9.94
N HIS A 35 -17.69 20.19 10.78
CA HIS A 35 -16.66 19.41 11.47
C HIS A 35 -16.62 18.02 10.85
N VAL A 36 -15.44 17.58 10.39
CA VAL A 36 -15.27 16.31 9.69
C VAL A 36 -14.60 15.29 10.61
N GLU A 37 -15.30 14.20 10.90
CA GLU A 37 -14.79 13.04 11.61
C GLU A 37 -14.55 11.90 10.60
N MET A 38 -13.29 11.70 10.19
CA MET A 38 -12.90 10.66 9.23
C MET A 38 -12.42 9.41 9.97
N HIS A 39 -13.12 8.29 9.76
CA HIS A 39 -12.74 6.98 10.29
C HIS A 39 -11.94 6.23 9.22
N GLY A 40 -10.66 6.58 9.09
CA GLY A 40 -9.70 5.96 8.19
C GLY A 40 -8.26 6.16 8.68
N GLU A 41 -7.30 5.39 8.15
CA GLU A 41 -5.94 5.31 8.71
C GLU A 41 -4.95 6.39 8.19
N ILE A 42 -5.39 7.29 7.28
CA ILE A 42 -4.53 8.33 6.66
C ILE A 42 -4.23 9.52 7.61
N ALA A 43 -5.12 9.80 8.56
CA ALA A 43 -4.98 10.91 9.50
C ALA A 43 -5.45 10.49 10.90
N PRO A 44 -4.92 11.08 11.98
CA PRO A 44 -5.41 10.83 13.32
C PRO A 44 -6.91 11.14 13.38
N LEU A 45 -7.70 10.22 13.95
CA LEU A 45 -9.12 10.44 14.14
C LEU A 45 -9.33 11.70 15.00
N GLN A 46 -9.87 12.75 14.38
CA GLN A 46 -10.35 13.92 15.08
C GLN A 46 -11.83 13.72 15.38
N ALA A 47 -12.12 13.02 16.48
CA ALA A 47 -13.48 12.80 16.91
C ALA A 47 -14.13 14.11 17.38
N ALA A 48 -15.39 14.32 17.01
CA ALA A 48 -16.17 15.46 17.46
C ALA A 48 -16.30 15.46 18.98
N SER A 49 -15.97 16.58 19.62
CA SER A 49 -16.09 16.74 21.07
C SER A 49 -17.56 16.76 21.50
N ALA A 50 -17.82 16.50 22.79
CA ALA A 50 -19.18 16.55 23.35
C ALA A 50 -19.84 17.92 23.12
N GLU A 51 -19.08 19.02 23.21
CA GLU A 51 -19.58 20.37 22.93
C GLU A 51 -19.94 20.57 21.45
N GLN A 52 -19.12 20.05 20.53
CA GLN A 52 -19.40 20.12 19.09
C GLN A 52 -20.67 19.33 18.75
N ILE A 53 -20.85 18.15 19.35
CA ILE A 53 -22.05 17.33 19.18
C ILE A 53 -23.27 18.03 19.79
N ALA A 54 -23.12 18.65 20.96
CA ALA A 54 -24.19 19.42 21.60
C ALA A 54 -24.68 20.56 20.69
N ASN A 55 -23.74 21.25 20.03
CA ASN A 55 -24.02 22.40 19.16
C ASN A 55 -24.30 22.06 17.68
N ALA A 56 -24.32 20.76 17.32
CA ALA A 56 -24.60 20.32 15.96
C ALA A 56 -26.11 20.38 15.65
N ASP A 57 -26.45 21.04 14.54
CA ASP A 57 -27.82 21.11 14.01
C ASP A 57 -28.19 19.84 13.22
N LEU A 58 -27.18 19.18 12.64
CA LEU A 58 -27.31 17.99 11.81
C LEU A 58 -26.04 17.15 11.91
N ILE A 59 -26.22 15.83 11.97
CA ILE A 59 -25.15 14.83 11.89
C ILE A 59 -25.37 14.00 10.64
N VAL A 60 -24.36 13.88 9.81
CA VAL A 60 -24.41 13.08 8.57
C VAL A 60 -23.36 12.00 8.66
N VAL A 61 -23.79 10.75 8.59
CA VAL A 61 -22.95 9.56 8.63
C VAL A 61 -22.97 8.89 7.26
N ALA A 62 -21.90 9.10 6.49
CA ALA A 62 -21.66 8.40 5.23
C ALA A 62 -20.88 7.11 5.49
N ALA A 63 -21.58 6.11 6.05
CA ALA A 63 -21.05 4.80 6.44
C ALA A 63 -22.17 3.77 6.64
N ASP A 64 -21.81 2.48 6.59
CA ASP A 64 -22.77 1.37 6.82
C ASP A 64 -23.19 1.23 8.29
N HIS A 65 -22.45 1.82 9.22
CA HIS A 65 -22.78 1.88 10.65
C HIS A 65 -22.41 3.24 11.24
N VAL A 66 -23.08 3.62 12.34
CA VAL A 66 -22.75 4.83 13.11
C VAL A 66 -21.65 4.50 14.11
N PRO A 67 -20.45 5.10 14.02
CA PRO A 67 -19.39 4.85 14.99
C PRO A 67 -19.73 5.45 16.35
N ALA A 68 -19.57 4.67 17.44
CA ALA A 68 -19.89 5.09 18.81
C ALA A 68 -21.29 5.76 18.92
N PRO A 69 -22.37 5.01 18.60
CA PRO A 69 -23.71 5.55 18.37
C PRO A 69 -24.30 6.30 19.58
N GLU A 70 -23.92 5.90 20.78
CA GLU A 70 -24.32 6.49 22.06
C GLU A 70 -24.06 8.01 22.12
N ARG A 71 -23.02 8.49 21.43
CA ARG A 71 -22.63 9.92 21.40
C ARG A 71 -23.69 10.79 20.73
N PHE A 72 -24.56 10.23 19.90
CA PHE A 72 -25.48 10.96 19.04
C PHE A 72 -26.95 10.83 19.46
N GLU A 73 -27.22 10.29 20.65
CA GLU A 73 -28.59 10.17 21.18
C GLU A 73 -29.34 11.51 21.13
N GLY A 74 -30.57 11.49 20.60
CA GLY A 74 -31.43 12.66 20.52
C GLY A 74 -31.01 13.71 19.48
N LYS A 75 -29.96 13.46 18.68
CA LYS A 75 -29.51 14.37 17.61
C LYS A 75 -30.18 14.07 16.28
N ARG A 76 -30.30 15.08 15.43
CA ARG A 76 -30.76 14.88 14.04
C ARG A 76 -29.64 14.19 13.26
N LEU A 77 -29.82 12.92 12.93
CA LEU A 77 -28.79 12.11 12.26
C LEU A 77 -29.34 11.49 10.99
N PHE A 78 -28.61 11.65 9.89
CA PHE A 78 -28.87 10.94 8.64
C PHE A 78 -27.73 9.97 8.36
N GLN A 79 -28.04 8.69 8.19
CA GLN A 79 -27.08 7.64 7.87
C GLN A 79 -27.37 7.08 6.47
N ALA A 80 -26.33 6.97 5.64
CA ALA A 80 -26.40 6.29 4.36
C ALA A 80 -25.03 5.73 3.93
N PRO A 81 -24.98 4.71 3.04
CA PRO A 81 -23.73 4.16 2.55
C PRO A 81 -22.87 5.23 1.86
N ILE A 82 -21.55 5.19 2.06
CA ILE A 82 -20.62 6.18 1.49
C ILE A 82 -20.70 6.27 -0.05
N ALA A 83 -21.03 5.17 -0.71
CA ALA A 83 -21.17 5.08 -2.16
C ALA A 83 -22.29 5.98 -2.71
N SER A 84 -23.35 6.26 -1.95
CA SER A 84 -24.44 7.15 -2.40
C SER A 84 -24.08 8.63 -2.30
N ALA A 85 -23.06 8.97 -1.50
CA ALA A 85 -22.62 10.35 -1.29
C ALA A 85 -21.65 10.85 -2.39
N LEU A 86 -20.99 9.95 -3.12
CA LEU A 86 -19.94 10.29 -4.10
C LEU A 86 -20.46 10.88 -5.43
N PRO A 87 -21.57 10.39 -6.03
CA PRO A 87 -22.04 10.92 -7.31
C PRO A 87 -22.48 12.38 -7.23
N ASP A 88 -23.29 12.73 -6.23
CA ASP A 88 -23.79 14.09 -5.98
C ASP A 88 -23.81 14.44 -4.48
N PRO A 89 -22.69 14.97 -3.94
CA PRO A 89 -22.59 15.35 -2.53
C PRO A 89 -23.59 16.43 -2.11
N SER A 90 -23.98 17.34 -3.01
CA SER A 90 -24.91 18.43 -2.70
C SER A 90 -26.34 17.92 -2.55
N ALA A 91 -26.76 17.03 -3.44
CA ALA A 91 -28.06 16.36 -3.34
C ALA A 91 -28.13 15.49 -2.07
N PHE A 92 -27.06 14.75 -1.77
CA PHE A 92 -26.95 13.93 -0.56
C PHE A 92 -27.13 14.76 0.72
N LEU A 93 -26.43 15.89 0.85
CA LEU A 93 -26.58 16.78 2.01
C LEU A 93 -27.96 17.44 2.10
N SER A 94 -28.56 17.77 0.95
CA SER A 94 -29.92 18.32 0.89
C SER A 94 -30.96 17.30 1.33
N GLN A 95 -30.80 16.04 0.93
CA GLN A 95 -31.60 14.92 1.41
C GLN A 95 -31.44 14.74 2.92
N ALA A 96 -30.20 14.68 3.40
CA ALA A 96 -29.90 14.54 4.82
C ALA A 96 -30.57 15.63 5.67
N LYS A 97 -30.54 16.90 5.22
CA LYS A 97 -31.20 18.00 5.92
C LYS A 97 -32.72 17.83 6.03
N ARG A 98 -33.37 17.27 5.00
CA ARG A 98 -34.82 17.06 4.96
C ARG A 98 -35.25 15.81 5.74
N GLU A 99 -34.48 14.74 5.62
CA GLU A 99 -34.89 13.39 6.03
C GLU A 99 -34.25 12.91 7.32
N ALA A 100 -33.27 13.61 7.90
CA ALA A 100 -32.64 13.21 9.16
C ALA A 100 -33.66 13.10 10.31
N PRO A 101 -33.97 11.87 10.80
CA PRO A 101 -34.78 11.70 11.99
C PRO A 101 -34.00 12.11 13.25
N ILE A 102 -34.72 12.22 14.37
CA ILE A 102 -34.09 12.21 15.69
C ILE A 102 -33.55 10.81 15.93
N TYR A 103 -32.24 10.71 16.12
CA TYR A 103 -31.55 9.46 16.33
C TYR A 103 -31.81 8.95 17.74
N SER A 104 -32.14 7.66 17.83
CA SER A 104 -32.06 6.92 19.08
C SER A 104 -31.04 5.81 18.86
N ALA A 105 -30.00 5.81 19.67
CA ALA A 105 -28.98 4.79 19.64
C ALA A 105 -29.66 3.46 19.98
N PRO A 106 -29.29 2.38 19.27
CA PRO A 106 -29.68 1.04 19.69
C PRO A 106 -29.28 0.87 21.16
N ALA A 107 -30.20 0.37 22.00
CA ALA A 107 -29.90 0.09 23.40
C ALA A 107 -28.56 -0.65 23.47
N ALA A 108 -27.64 -0.14 24.29
CA ALA A 108 -26.30 -0.68 24.46
C ALA A 108 -26.41 -2.15 24.88
N THR A 109 -26.47 -3.03 23.89
CA THR A 109 -26.15 -4.42 24.08
C THR A 109 -24.66 -4.33 24.30
N ALA A 110 -24.24 -4.37 25.58
CA ALA A 110 -22.84 -4.41 25.99
C ALA A 110 -22.10 -5.17 24.92
N ALA A 111 -21.13 -4.50 24.26
CA ALA A 111 -20.41 -5.06 23.12
C ALA A 111 -20.06 -6.50 23.46
N ALA A 112 -20.86 -7.42 22.93
CA ALA A 112 -20.55 -8.82 23.09
C ALA A 112 -19.19 -8.94 22.43
N PRO A 113 -18.18 -9.57 23.08
CA PRO A 113 -17.00 -9.93 22.33
C PRO A 113 -17.53 -10.64 21.08
N THR A 114 -17.20 -10.13 19.91
CA THR A 114 -17.43 -10.84 18.65
C THR A 114 -16.45 -12.01 18.62
N ASN A 115 -16.60 -12.93 19.58
CA ASN A 115 -16.45 -14.33 19.33
C ASN A 115 -17.55 -14.69 18.35
N SER A 116 -17.31 -14.38 17.08
CA SER A 116 -17.81 -15.17 15.97
C SER A 116 -17.25 -16.56 16.19
N ALA A 117 -17.98 -17.39 16.94
CA ALA A 117 -17.71 -18.79 17.09
C ALA A 117 -17.83 -19.43 15.69
N GLY A 118 -16.70 -19.50 14.98
CA GLY A 118 -16.59 -20.13 13.66
C GLY A 118 -15.55 -19.50 12.71
N GLY A 119 -15.17 -18.24 12.90
CA GLY A 119 -14.22 -17.54 12.01
C GLY A 119 -12.77 -17.64 12.49
N LYS A 120 -11.82 -17.96 11.60
CA LYS A 120 -10.39 -17.94 11.91
C LYS A 120 -9.86 -16.50 12.02
N LYS A 121 -8.84 -16.29 12.85
CA LYS A 121 -8.05 -15.06 12.93
C LYS A 121 -6.83 -15.15 11.99
N ILE A 122 -6.77 -14.23 11.04
CA ILE A 122 -5.74 -14.16 10.01
C ILE A 122 -4.94 -12.89 10.22
N VAL A 123 -3.62 -13.01 10.20
CA VAL A 123 -2.74 -11.85 10.00
C VAL A 123 -2.03 -11.99 8.67
N ALA A 124 -1.85 -10.89 7.95
CA ALA A 124 -1.18 -10.91 6.65
C ALA A 124 -0.16 -9.77 6.54
N VAL A 125 0.88 -9.99 5.74
CA VAL A 125 1.80 -8.95 5.31
C VAL A 125 1.79 -8.91 3.79
N THR A 126 1.54 -7.73 3.22
CA THR A 126 1.74 -7.50 1.78
C THR A 126 2.97 -6.63 1.56
N ALA A 127 3.79 -6.99 0.58
CA ALA A 127 5.02 -6.24 0.30
C ALA A 127 5.42 -6.31 -1.18
N CYS A 128 5.35 -5.19 -1.90
CA CYS A 128 5.75 -5.07 -3.31
C CYS A 128 6.93 -4.08 -3.43
N PRO A 129 7.94 -4.32 -4.29
CA PRO A 129 9.13 -3.47 -4.39
C PRO A 129 8.82 -2.01 -4.72
N THR A 130 7.81 -1.74 -5.55
CA THR A 130 7.40 -0.37 -5.88
C THR A 130 6.56 0.28 -4.78
N GLY A 131 5.90 -0.54 -3.95
CA GLY A 131 5.32 -0.15 -2.67
C GLY A 131 4.09 0.78 -2.70
N VAL A 132 3.62 1.22 -3.87
CA VAL A 132 2.54 2.23 -3.98
C VAL A 132 1.18 1.69 -4.43
N ALA A 133 1.10 0.65 -5.26
CA ALA A 133 -0.18 0.15 -5.79
C ALA A 133 -0.45 -1.28 -5.34
N HIS A 134 0.34 -2.24 -5.82
CA HIS A 134 0.09 -3.67 -5.56
C HIS A 134 0.12 -4.04 -4.07
N THR A 135 0.95 -3.38 -3.26
CA THR A 135 0.97 -3.60 -1.79
C THR A 135 -0.39 -3.33 -1.18
N PHE A 136 -0.97 -2.16 -1.46
CA PHE A 136 -2.26 -1.74 -0.90
C PHE A 136 -3.42 -2.51 -1.54
N MET A 137 -3.41 -2.68 -2.86
CA MET A 137 -4.47 -3.42 -3.55
C MET A 137 -4.52 -4.89 -3.12
N ALA A 138 -3.38 -5.54 -2.90
CA ALA A 138 -3.35 -6.91 -2.38
C ALA A 138 -3.85 -6.98 -0.94
N ALA A 139 -3.55 -5.98 -0.11
CA ALA A 139 -4.01 -5.93 1.27
C ALA A 139 -5.54 -5.75 1.33
N GLU A 140 -6.09 -4.87 0.51
CA GLU A 140 -7.52 -4.65 0.36
C GLU A 140 -8.22 -5.93 -0.12
N ALA A 141 -7.71 -6.55 -1.19
CA ALA A 141 -8.27 -7.79 -1.75
C ALA A 141 -8.30 -8.92 -0.71
N LEU A 142 -7.22 -9.10 0.07
CA LEU A 142 -7.18 -10.08 1.16
C LEU A 142 -8.16 -9.73 2.28
N ALA A 143 -8.22 -8.46 2.69
CA ALA A 143 -9.10 -8.00 3.76
C ALA A 143 -10.58 -8.21 3.40
N GLU A 144 -10.98 -7.85 2.18
CA GLU A 144 -12.34 -8.09 1.66
C GLU A 144 -12.66 -9.57 1.56
N ALA A 145 -11.74 -10.39 1.05
CA ALA A 145 -11.96 -11.83 0.95
C ALA A 145 -12.09 -12.50 2.34
N GLY A 146 -11.24 -12.13 3.30
CA GLY A 146 -11.31 -12.66 4.66
C GLY A 146 -12.63 -12.31 5.34
N LYS A 147 -13.07 -11.05 5.24
CA LYS A 147 -14.37 -10.60 5.75
C LYS A 147 -15.53 -11.33 5.06
N ALA A 148 -15.50 -11.46 3.73
CA ALA A 148 -16.52 -12.17 2.97
C ALA A 148 -16.60 -13.67 3.30
N MET A 149 -15.51 -14.27 3.78
CA MET A 149 -15.44 -15.66 4.27
C MET A 149 -15.80 -15.79 5.76
N GLY A 150 -16.13 -14.69 6.45
CA GLY A 150 -16.47 -14.70 7.87
C GLY A 150 -15.26 -14.84 8.79
N HIS A 151 -14.06 -14.46 8.34
CA HIS A 151 -12.82 -14.50 9.10
C HIS A 151 -12.42 -13.10 9.57
N GLN A 152 -11.73 -13.04 10.71
CA GLN A 152 -11.09 -11.81 11.16
C GLN A 152 -9.74 -11.71 10.46
N ILE A 153 -9.47 -10.59 9.79
CA ILE A 153 -8.21 -10.41 9.07
C ILE A 153 -7.61 -9.03 9.34
N ARG A 154 -6.32 -9.02 9.68
CA ARG A 154 -5.48 -7.82 9.82
C ARG A 154 -4.35 -7.91 8.82
N VAL A 155 -4.10 -6.82 8.08
CA VAL A 155 -3.09 -6.79 7.03
C VAL A 155 -2.13 -5.64 7.27
N GLU A 156 -0.85 -5.96 7.46
CA GLU A 156 0.24 -4.99 7.43
C GLU A 156 0.72 -4.81 5.99
N THR A 157 1.00 -3.56 5.63
CA THR A 157 1.53 -3.23 4.30
C THR A 157 2.95 -2.73 4.43
N GLN A 158 3.86 -3.23 3.60
CA GLN A 158 5.25 -2.80 3.55
C GLN A 158 5.59 -2.34 2.14
N GLY A 159 5.91 -1.05 1.98
CA GLY A 159 6.21 -0.44 0.70
C GLY A 159 7.26 0.66 0.78
N SER A 160 7.39 1.45 -0.28
CA SER A 160 8.30 2.59 -0.40
C SER A 160 8.01 3.69 0.63
N VAL A 161 6.77 3.75 1.13
CA VAL A 161 6.32 4.65 2.21
C VAL A 161 6.55 4.08 3.62
N GLY A 162 7.22 2.93 3.76
CA GLY A 162 7.44 2.23 5.03
C GLY A 162 6.34 1.24 5.39
N ALA A 163 6.45 0.65 6.59
CA ALA A 163 5.45 -0.27 7.13
C ALA A 163 4.26 0.51 7.71
N GLN A 164 3.05 0.19 7.24
CA GLN A 164 1.79 0.75 7.73
C GLN A 164 0.93 -0.37 8.31
N ASN A 165 0.12 -0.06 9.33
CA ASN A 165 -0.71 -1.02 10.05
C ASN A 165 0.09 -2.17 10.64
N LYS A 166 1.22 -1.84 11.27
CA LYS A 166 2.13 -2.83 11.83
C LYS A 166 1.39 -3.77 12.77
N LEU A 167 1.51 -5.07 12.52
CA LEU A 167 0.95 -6.11 13.37
C LEU A 167 1.58 -6.06 14.76
N THR A 168 0.73 -6.04 15.77
CA THR A 168 1.11 -6.14 17.17
C THR A 168 1.46 -7.58 17.53
N GLU A 169 2.26 -7.77 18.58
CA GLU A 169 2.59 -9.11 19.07
C GLU A 169 1.35 -9.89 19.50
N ALA A 170 0.35 -9.21 20.08
CA ALA A 170 -0.92 -9.80 20.47
C ALA A 170 -1.72 -10.32 19.25
N GLU A 171 -1.79 -9.54 18.17
CA GLU A 171 -2.46 -9.96 16.92
C GLU A 171 -1.77 -11.18 16.30
N ILE A 172 -0.43 -11.21 16.33
CA ILE A 172 0.34 -12.36 15.82
C ILE A 172 0.12 -13.58 16.72
N ALA A 173 0.15 -13.40 18.04
CA ALA A 173 -0.06 -14.45 19.02
C ALA A 173 -1.48 -15.05 18.95
N ASP A 174 -2.48 -14.25 18.62
CA ASP A 174 -3.87 -14.68 18.46
C ASP A 174 -4.18 -15.27 17.08
N ALA A 175 -3.30 -15.11 16.09
CA ALA A 175 -3.56 -15.56 14.73
C ALA A 175 -3.50 -17.09 14.60
N ASP A 176 -4.49 -17.65 13.89
CA ASP A 176 -4.55 -19.04 13.47
C ASP A 176 -3.62 -19.30 12.27
N VAL A 177 -3.44 -18.29 11.41
CA VAL A 177 -2.57 -18.35 10.24
C VAL A 177 -2.01 -16.98 9.89
N VAL A 178 -0.77 -16.98 9.41
CA VAL A 178 -0.04 -15.82 8.88
C VAL A 178 0.06 -15.96 7.36
N VAL A 179 -0.31 -14.92 6.61
CA VAL A 179 -0.19 -14.88 5.15
C VAL A 179 0.88 -13.85 4.75
N LEU A 180 2.01 -14.30 4.22
CA LEU A 180 3.05 -13.43 3.67
C LEU A 180 2.90 -13.35 2.16
N ALA A 181 2.20 -12.33 1.68
CA ALA A 181 2.01 -12.03 0.26
C ALA A 181 3.05 -11.00 -0.21
N CYS A 182 4.29 -11.43 -0.42
CA CYS A 182 5.44 -10.55 -0.55
C CYS A 182 6.28 -10.87 -1.80
N ASP A 183 6.66 -9.83 -2.55
CA ASP A 183 7.62 -9.89 -3.66
C ASP A 183 9.02 -9.36 -3.23
N ILE A 184 9.11 -8.73 -2.06
CA ILE A 184 10.35 -8.38 -1.37
C ILE A 184 10.51 -9.23 -0.09
N GLU A 185 11.71 -9.21 0.48
CA GLU A 185 12.00 -9.94 1.71
C GLU A 185 11.40 -9.20 2.92
N VAL A 186 10.76 -9.94 3.81
CA VAL A 186 10.13 -9.44 5.02
C VAL A 186 10.63 -10.28 6.18
N ASP A 187 11.03 -9.63 7.28
CA ASP A 187 11.52 -10.29 8.48
C ASP A 187 10.50 -11.32 9.02
N PRO A 188 10.82 -12.63 8.96
CA PRO A 188 9.91 -13.67 9.42
C PRO A 188 10.03 -13.92 10.93
N SER A 189 11.02 -13.34 11.61
CA SER A 189 11.40 -13.70 12.99
C SER A 189 10.25 -13.56 13.97
N ARG A 190 9.43 -12.51 13.80
CA ARG A 190 8.23 -12.27 14.64
C ARG A 190 7.09 -13.26 14.43
N PHE A 191 7.17 -14.12 13.40
CA PHE A 191 6.18 -15.16 13.09
C PHE A 191 6.67 -16.57 13.46
N ALA A 192 7.81 -16.69 14.15
CA ALA A 192 8.31 -17.96 14.65
C ALA A 192 7.24 -18.71 15.46
N GLY A 193 7.09 -20.01 15.19
CA GLY A 193 6.10 -20.89 15.79
C GLY A 193 4.68 -20.74 15.23
N LYS A 194 4.43 -19.81 14.30
CA LYS A 194 3.13 -19.63 13.65
C LYS A 194 3.02 -20.41 12.35
N ARG A 195 1.78 -20.74 11.97
CA ARG A 195 1.48 -21.31 10.65
C ARG A 195 1.57 -20.20 9.62
N VAL A 196 2.58 -20.24 8.77
CA VAL A 196 2.87 -19.22 7.74
C VAL A 196 2.61 -19.80 6.35
N TYR A 197 1.84 -19.08 5.55
CA TYR A 197 1.65 -19.32 4.12
C TYR A 197 2.30 -18.19 3.31
N ARG A 198 3.13 -18.55 2.32
CA ARG A 198 3.90 -17.59 1.52
C ARG A 198 3.39 -17.56 0.08
N THR A 199 3.17 -16.36 -0.47
CA THR A 199 2.73 -16.15 -1.86
C THR A 199 3.23 -14.79 -2.39
N SER A 200 2.96 -14.48 -3.65
CA SER A 200 3.28 -13.16 -4.25
C SER A 200 2.16 -12.15 -4.03
N THR A 201 2.48 -10.84 -4.09
CA THR A 201 1.45 -9.80 -3.99
C THR A 201 0.43 -9.90 -5.13
N GLY A 202 0.90 -10.26 -6.33
CA GLY A 202 0.05 -10.44 -7.51
C GLY A 202 -0.94 -11.61 -7.38
N ASN A 203 -0.55 -12.71 -6.72
CA ASN A 203 -1.48 -13.81 -6.44
C ASN A 203 -2.53 -13.41 -5.42
N ALA A 204 -2.12 -12.75 -4.33
CA ALA A 204 -3.05 -12.25 -3.32
C ALA A 204 -4.06 -11.25 -3.92
N LEU A 205 -3.63 -10.39 -4.84
CA LEU A 205 -4.50 -9.44 -5.54
C LEU A 205 -5.49 -10.13 -6.48
N LYS A 206 -5.01 -11.04 -7.35
CA LYS A 206 -5.84 -11.65 -8.40
C LYS A 206 -6.73 -12.78 -7.88
N LYS A 207 -6.31 -13.45 -6.81
CA LYS A 207 -6.94 -14.67 -6.28
C LYS A 207 -6.99 -14.63 -4.74
N PRO A 208 -7.65 -13.64 -4.13
CA PRO A 208 -7.61 -13.47 -2.67
C PRO A 208 -8.31 -14.60 -1.92
N ARG A 209 -9.51 -15.04 -2.35
CA ARG A 209 -10.20 -16.18 -1.71
C ARG A 209 -9.40 -17.48 -1.80
N PRO A 210 -8.94 -17.93 -2.99
CA PRO A 210 -8.08 -19.12 -3.07
C PRO A 210 -6.78 -19.00 -2.26
N THR A 211 -6.22 -17.79 -2.16
CA THR A 211 -5.02 -17.54 -1.35
C THR A 211 -5.28 -17.81 0.13
N LEU A 212 -6.43 -17.38 0.66
CA LEU A 212 -6.81 -17.62 2.06
C LEU A 212 -7.15 -19.10 2.31
N GLU A 213 -7.84 -19.75 1.38
CA GLU A 213 -8.15 -21.18 1.47
C GLU A 213 -6.88 -22.04 1.48
N ALA A 214 -5.93 -21.72 0.58
CA ALA A 214 -4.61 -22.35 0.55
C ALA A 214 -3.84 -22.08 1.85
N ALA A 215 -3.92 -20.88 2.41
CA ALA A 215 -3.28 -20.59 3.70
C ALA A 215 -3.79 -21.49 4.83
N PHE A 216 -5.09 -21.81 4.88
CA PHE A 216 -5.61 -22.69 5.92
C PHE A 216 -5.13 -24.14 5.80
N THR A 217 -4.86 -24.58 4.58
CA THR A 217 -4.52 -25.97 4.26
C THR A 217 -3.01 -26.18 4.26
N ASP A 218 -2.29 -25.31 3.57
CA ASP A 218 -0.89 -25.49 3.18
C ASP A 218 0.11 -24.69 4.03
N ALA A 219 -0.36 -23.86 4.99
CA ALA A 219 0.54 -23.13 5.88
C ALA A 219 1.38 -24.08 6.75
N ALA A 220 2.69 -23.86 6.76
CA ALA A 220 3.67 -24.61 7.53
C ALA A 220 4.10 -23.81 8.77
N VAL A 221 4.53 -24.50 9.83
CA VAL A 221 5.05 -23.83 11.03
C VAL A 221 6.40 -23.19 10.71
N GLU A 222 6.56 -21.92 11.04
CA GLU A 222 7.81 -21.18 10.83
C GLU A 222 8.78 -21.49 11.98
N ASP A 223 9.90 -22.16 11.69
CA ASP A 223 10.90 -22.47 12.72
C ASP A 223 11.72 -21.23 13.06
N GLY A 224 11.63 -20.80 14.33
CA GLY A 224 12.36 -19.63 14.87
C GLY A 224 13.88 -19.77 14.93
N THR A 225 14.47 -20.78 14.29
CA THR A 225 15.92 -21.07 14.33
C THR A 225 16.49 -21.61 13.03
N SER A 226 15.84 -21.41 11.87
CA SER A 226 16.48 -21.76 10.60
C SER A 226 16.01 -20.89 9.43
N ALA A 227 16.86 -19.91 9.11
CA ALA A 227 17.30 -19.81 7.73
C ALA A 227 17.75 -21.23 7.29
N ALA A 228 17.03 -21.79 6.32
CA ALA A 228 17.28 -23.06 5.63
C ALA A 228 16.58 -24.34 6.14
N SER A 229 15.63 -24.75 5.28
CA SER A 229 15.21 -26.15 4.98
C SER A 229 14.07 -26.69 5.84
N SER A 230 13.02 -27.33 5.30
CA SER A 230 13.01 -28.17 4.10
C SER A 230 11.61 -28.44 3.53
N SER A 231 11.52 -28.55 2.20
CA SER A 231 11.01 -29.79 1.59
C SER A 231 12.00 -30.23 0.49
N ALA A 232 12.51 -31.44 0.65
CA ALA A 232 13.53 -32.03 -0.22
C ALA A 232 12.85 -32.61 -1.48
N THR A 233 13.06 -31.96 -2.63
CA THR A 233 13.34 -32.55 -3.96
C THR A 233 13.55 -31.39 -4.93
N ALA A 234 14.82 -30.99 -5.19
CA ALA A 234 15.32 -30.20 -6.35
C ALA A 234 16.53 -29.30 -5.96
N LYS A 235 17.69 -29.89 -5.68
CA LYS A 235 18.91 -29.19 -5.23
C LYS A 235 19.66 -28.38 -6.31
N LYS A 236 19.07 -28.07 -7.48
CA LYS A 236 19.76 -27.28 -8.53
C LYS A 236 19.14 -25.91 -8.83
N GLY A 237 17.90 -25.63 -8.38
CA GLY A 237 17.15 -24.43 -8.80
C GLY A 237 17.01 -23.29 -7.77
N MET A 238 17.59 -23.39 -6.56
CA MET A 238 17.34 -22.39 -5.50
C MET A 238 18.33 -21.21 -5.51
N LYS A 239 19.64 -21.46 -5.76
CA LYS A 239 20.64 -20.37 -5.87
C LYS A 239 20.43 -19.53 -7.14
N GLU A 240 20.06 -20.15 -8.26
CA GLU A 240 19.70 -19.44 -9.50
C GLU A 240 18.48 -18.54 -9.30
N LYS A 241 17.47 -18.96 -8.51
CA LYS A 241 16.30 -18.13 -8.19
C LYS A 241 16.66 -16.88 -7.39
N GLY A 242 17.62 -16.97 -6.47
CA GLY A 242 18.08 -15.81 -5.68
C GLY A 242 18.82 -14.78 -6.55
N VAL A 243 19.85 -15.21 -7.29
CA VAL A 243 20.62 -14.33 -8.18
C VAL A 243 19.73 -13.72 -9.26
N TYR A 244 18.84 -14.52 -9.86
CA TYR A 244 17.88 -14.04 -10.85
C TYR A 244 16.91 -13.01 -10.25
N LYS A 245 16.45 -13.20 -9.01
CA LYS A 245 15.61 -12.22 -8.31
C LYS A 245 16.33 -10.88 -8.14
N HIS A 246 17.59 -10.88 -7.69
CA HIS A 246 18.37 -9.65 -7.52
C HIS A 246 18.58 -8.92 -8.85
N LEU A 247 18.91 -9.66 -9.90
CA LEU A 247 19.03 -9.12 -11.25
C LEU A 247 17.71 -8.51 -11.74
N LEU A 248 16.59 -9.22 -11.56
CA LEU A 248 15.27 -8.72 -11.94
C LEU A 248 14.87 -7.47 -11.16
N THR A 249 15.21 -7.37 -9.88
CA THR A 249 14.98 -6.15 -9.10
C THR A 249 15.72 -4.97 -9.74
N GLY A 250 17.01 -5.13 -10.04
CA GLY A 250 17.77 -4.10 -10.76
C GLY A 250 17.13 -3.67 -12.07
N VAL A 251 16.79 -4.63 -12.94
CA VAL A 251 16.17 -4.36 -14.24
C VAL A 251 14.83 -3.65 -14.08
N SER A 252 14.01 -4.05 -13.10
CA SER A 252 12.69 -3.44 -12.86
C SER A 252 12.79 -1.97 -12.48
N PHE A 253 13.78 -1.60 -11.65
CA PHE A 253 13.98 -0.20 -11.26
C PHE A 253 14.71 0.64 -12.31
N MET A 254 15.46 0.00 -13.21
CA MET A 254 16.08 0.65 -14.36
C MET A 254 15.06 0.98 -15.48
N LEU A 255 14.07 0.11 -15.69
CA LEU A 255 13.13 0.21 -16.82
C LEU A 255 12.41 1.58 -16.91
N PRO A 256 11.91 2.19 -15.81
CA PRO A 256 11.30 3.51 -15.87
C PRO A 256 12.22 4.60 -16.45
N MET A 257 13.53 4.53 -16.20
CA MET A 257 14.51 5.49 -16.73
C MET A 257 14.64 5.34 -18.25
N VAL A 258 14.70 4.11 -18.74
CA VAL A 258 14.79 3.82 -20.18
C VAL A 258 13.52 4.26 -20.91
N VAL A 259 12.35 3.97 -20.34
CA VAL A 259 11.06 4.34 -20.94
C VAL A 259 10.90 5.87 -20.96
N ALA A 260 11.15 6.54 -19.82
CA ALA A 260 11.07 8.00 -19.75
C ALA A 260 12.09 8.66 -20.68
N GLY A 261 13.35 8.19 -20.68
CA GLY A 261 14.40 8.72 -21.54
C GLY A 261 14.09 8.55 -23.02
N GLY A 262 13.61 7.36 -23.43
CA GLY A 262 13.25 7.07 -24.81
C GLY A 262 12.10 7.93 -25.30
N LEU A 263 11.10 8.15 -24.45
CA LEU A 263 9.98 9.04 -24.75
C LEU A 263 10.43 10.49 -24.95
N LEU A 264 11.34 10.98 -24.10
CA LEU A 264 11.88 12.35 -24.23
C LEU A 264 12.71 12.53 -25.50
N ILE A 265 13.51 11.54 -25.89
CA ILE A 265 14.22 11.55 -27.19
C ILE A 265 13.21 11.59 -28.34
N ALA A 266 12.16 10.76 -28.29
CA ALA A 266 11.13 10.77 -29.32
C ALA A 266 10.42 12.13 -29.44
N LEU A 267 10.15 12.79 -28.31
CA LEU A 267 9.58 14.13 -28.27
C LEU A 267 10.54 15.19 -28.82
N SER A 268 11.86 15.04 -28.61
CA SER A 268 12.86 15.90 -29.23
C SER A 268 12.76 15.86 -30.76
N PHE A 269 12.63 14.66 -31.34
CA PHE A 269 12.54 14.48 -32.79
C PHE A 269 11.24 14.98 -33.43
N VAL A 270 10.18 15.24 -32.65
CA VAL A 270 8.96 15.89 -33.17
C VAL A 270 9.25 17.29 -33.70
N PHE A 271 10.26 17.97 -33.14
CA PHE A 271 10.69 19.30 -33.59
C PHE A 271 11.63 19.25 -34.81
N GLY A 272 11.98 18.06 -35.30
CA GLY A 272 12.93 17.82 -36.38
C GLY A 272 14.08 16.93 -35.91
N ILE A 273 14.56 16.04 -36.78
CA ILE A 273 15.60 15.06 -36.44
C ILE A 273 16.94 15.69 -36.03
N GLU A 274 17.22 16.92 -36.47
CA GLU A 274 18.44 17.68 -36.14
C GLU A 274 18.16 18.87 -35.21
N ALA A 275 16.91 19.11 -34.81
CA ALA A 275 16.52 20.26 -34.00
C ALA A 275 17.20 20.27 -32.61
N PHE A 276 17.68 19.12 -32.15
CA PHE A 276 18.43 18.99 -30.90
C PHE A 276 19.84 19.60 -30.95
N GLN A 277 20.36 19.91 -32.14
CA GLN A 277 21.70 20.51 -32.31
C GLN A 277 21.72 22.00 -31.96
N GLU A 278 20.56 22.67 -32.04
CA GLU A 278 20.41 24.07 -31.67
C GLU A 278 20.33 24.21 -30.15
N GLU A 279 21.46 24.57 -29.54
CA GLU A 279 21.57 24.74 -28.09
C GLU A 279 20.57 25.79 -27.55
N GLY A 280 20.00 25.52 -26.38
CA GLY A 280 18.99 26.37 -25.75
C GLY A 280 17.56 26.17 -26.24
N THR A 281 17.34 25.32 -27.26
CA THR A 281 15.99 24.96 -27.69
C THR A 281 15.35 23.88 -26.80
N LEU A 282 14.02 23.79 -26.84
CA LEU A 282 13.29 22.71 -26.17
C LEU A 282 13.72 21.33 -26.68
N ALA A 283 13.99 21.20 -27.98
CA ALA A 283 14.45 19.94 -28.59
C ALA A 283 15.81 19.50 -28.00
N ALA A 284 16.77 20.43 -27.89
CA ALA A 284 18.06 20.17 -27.25
C ALA A 284 17.90 19.80 -25.77
N ALA A 285 17.03 20.50 -25.04
CA ALA A 285 16.74 20.19 -23.63
C ALA A 285 16.13 18.79 -23.46
N LEU A 286 15.15 18.42 -24.29
CA LEU A 286 14.52 17.08 -24.27
C LEU A 286 15.54 15.98 -24.60
N MET A 287 16.44 16.21 -25.57
CA MET A 287 17.50 15.28 -25.94
C MET A 287 18.53 15.13 -24.82
N GLN A 288 18.92 16.23 -24.18
CA GLN A 288 19.85 16.21 -23.06
C GLN A 288 19.27 15.46 -21.85
N ILE A 289 18.00 15.71 -21.50
CA ILE A 289 17.34 15.00 -20.39
C ILE A 289 17.20 13.52 -20.71
N GLY A 290 16.72 13.18 -21.91
CA GLY A 290 16.48 11.80 -22.32
C GLY A 290 17.77 11.05 -22.60
N GLY A 291 18.45 11.40 -23.69
CA GLY A 291 19.63 10.70 -24.19
C GLY A 291 20.89 10.95 -23.37
N GLY A 292 21.08 12.16 -22.84
CA GLY A 292 22.24 12.49 -22.01
C GLY A 292 22.10 11.93 -20.60
N THR A 293 21.09 12.38 -19.86
CA THR A 293 20.98 12.13 -18.41
C THR A 293 20.25 10.82 -18.08
N ALA A 294 19.04 10.59 -18.61
CA ALA A 294 18.23 9.45 -18.21
C ALA A 294 18.86 8.11 -18.64
N PHE A 295 19.44 8.05 -19.85
CA PHE A 295 20.19 6.88 -20.31
C PHE A 295 21.51 6.68 -19.56
N ALA A 296 22.23 7.74 -19.18
CA ALA A 296 23.44 7.62 -18.37
C ALA A 296 23.15 7.03 -16.98
N LEU A 297 21.99 7.35 -16.40
CA LEU A 297 21.56 6.80 -15.11
C LEU A 297 21.11 5.34 -15.16
N MET A 298 20.94 4.76 -16.36
CA MET A 298 20.46 3.38 -16.53
C MET A 298 21.36 2.37 -15.78
N ILE A 299 22.66 2.40 -16.01
CA ILE A 299 23.62 1.44 -15.41
C ILE A 299 23.81 1.68 -13.90
N PRO A 300 23.98 2.94 -13.42
CA PRO A 300 23.99 3.24 -11.99
C PRO A 300 22.74 2.76 -11.25
N VAL A 301 21.54 2.98 -11.81
CA VAL A 301 20.28 2.55 -11.19
C VAL A 301 20.18 1.04 -11.15
N LEU A 302 20.51 0.36 -12.25
CA LEU A 302 20.58 -1.11 -12.30
C LEU A 302 21.47 -1.67 -11.18
N ALA A 303 22.72 -1.20 -11.10
CA ALA A 303 23.70 -1.68 -10.14
C ALA A 303 23.28 -1.36 -8.69
N GLY A 304 22.80 -0.14 -8.45
CA GLY A 304 22.29 0.31 -7.15
C GLY A 304 21.14 -0.54 -6.64
N TYR A 305 20.18 -0.90 -7.50
CA TYR A 305 19.02 -1.69 -7.09
C TYR A 305 19.30 -3.20 -7.03
N ILE A 306 20.31 -3.72 -7.75
CA ILE A 306 20.85 -5.07 -7.49
C ILE A 306 21.45 -5.09 -6.08
N ALA A 307 22.31 -4.12 -5.75
CA ALA A 307 22.95 -4.04 -4.44
C ALA A 307 21.92 -3.84 -3.31
N TYR A 308 20.93 -2.97 -3.52
CA TYR A 308 19.79 -2.78 -2.62
C TYR A 308 19.05 -4.09 -2.34
N SER A 309 18.80 -4.90 -3.37
CA SER A 309 18.09 -6.17 -3.18
C SER A 309 18.86 -7.21 -2.36
N ILE A 310 20.16 -6.98 -2.09
CA ILE A 310 21.04 -7.86 -1.32
C ILE A 310 21.28 -7.31 0.09
N ALA A 311 21.51 -6.00 0.21
CA ALA A 311 21.95 -5.35 1.45
C ALA A 311 21.07 -4.18 1.89
N ASP A 312 19.85 -4.05 1.35
CA ASP A 312 18.93 -2.94 1.60
C ASP A 312 19.60 -1.56 1.36
N ARG A 313 19.21 -0.55 2.14
CA ARG A 313 19.68 0.84 2.00
C ARG A 313 21.21 0.98 1.98
N PRO A 314 21.99 0.24 2.80
CA PRO A 314 23.45 0.24 2.72
C PRO A 314 24.04 -0.06 1.33
N GLY A 315 23.40 -0.93 0.53
CA GLY A 315 23.90 -1.31 -0.79
C GLY A 315 23.73 -0.24 -1.87
N ILE A 316 22.83 0.74 -1.69
CA ILE A 316 22.43 1.68 -2.76
C ILE A 316 23.62 2.53 -3.23
N ALA A 317 24.28 3.23 -2.30
CA ALA A 317 25.37 4.14 -2.64
C ALA A 317 26.57 3.44 -3.31
N PRO A 318 27.15 2.35 -2.75
CA PRO A 318 28.25 1.66 -3.40
C PRO A 318 27.84 1.02 -4.73
N GLY A 319 26.60 0.51 -4.84
CA GLY A 319 26.08 -0.05 -6.08
C GLY A 319 25.96 1.00 -7.19
N MET A 320 25.39 2.18 -6.90
CA MET A 320 25.26 3.27 -7.87
C MET A 320 26.62 3.82 -8.32
N ILE A 321 27.55 4.04 -7.38
CA ILE A 321 28.89 4.51 -7.69
C ILE A 321 29.64 3.48 -8.54
N GLY A 322 29.58 2.19 -8.16
CA GLY A 322 30.17 1.11 -8.94
C GLY A 322 29.56 0.98 -10.34
N GLY A 323 28.25 1.17 -10.47
CA GLY A 323 27.56 1.19 -11.77
C GLY A 323 27.96 2.40 -12.64
N MET A 324 28.16 3.57 -12.05
CA MET A 324 28.66 4.75 -12.77
C MET A 324 30.08 4.51 -13.29
N LEU A 325 30.97 4.02 -12.43
CA LEU A 325 32.32 3.63 -12.84
C LEU A 325 32.29 2.60 -13.95
N ALA A 326 31.41 1.60 -13.88
CA ALA A 326 31.26 0.59 -14.92
C ALA A 326 30.86 1.19 -16.29
N ALA A 327 30.02 2.22 -16.29
CA ALA A 327 29.64 2.96 -17.50
C ALA A 327 30.82 3.78 -18.05
N GLU A 328 31.55 4.48 -17.18
CA GLU A 328 32.69 5.33 -17.57
C GLU A 328 33.89 4.54 -18.11
N ILE A 329 34.19 3.36 -17.53
CA ILE A 329 35.30 2.51 -18.00
C ILE A 329 34.95 1.67 -19.24
N GLY A 330 33.74 1.81 -19.80
CA GLY A 330 33.31 1.09 -21.00
C GLY A 330 32.88 -0.36 -20.77
N SER A 331 32.81 -0.83 -19.52
CA SER A 331 32.30 -2.17 -19.20
C SER A 331 30.77 -2.29 -19.34
N GLY A 332 30.08 -1.15 -19.37
CA GLY A 332 28.67 -1.03 -19.72
C GLY A 332 27.74 -1.81 -18.79
N PHE A 333 26.70 -2.40 -19.37
CA PHE A 333 25.65 -3.11 -18.64
C PHE A 333 26.17 -4.32 -17.85
N ILE A 334 27.09 -5.10 -18.44
CA ILE A 334 27.67 -6.29 -17.80
C ILE A 334 28.50 -5.88 -16.58
N GLY A 335 29.31 -4.83 -16.71
CA GLY A 335 30.07 -4.29 -15.58
C GLY A 335 29.18 -3.75 -14.47
N GLY A 336 28.07 -3.08 -14.82
CA GLY A 336 27.09 -2.62 -13.84
C GLY A 336 26.44 -3.75 -13.05
N ILE A 337 26.11 -4.87 -13.70
CA ILE A 337 25.59 -6.07 -13.00
C ILE A 337 26.62 -6.58 -12.00
N LEU A 338 27.87 -6.77 -12.43
CA LEU A 338 28.94 -7.26 -11.56
C LEU A 338 29.20 -6.31 -10.38
N ALA A 339 29.24 -5.00 -10.65
CA ALA A 339 29.40 -3.97 -9.64
C ALA A 339 28.24 -3.98 -8.63
N GLY A 340 27.01 -4.16 -9.08
CA GLY A 340 25.84 -4.25 -8.21
C GLY A 340 25.88 -5.46 -7.27
N PHE A 341 26.24 -6.65 -7.79
CA PHE A 341 26.39 -7.83 -6.95
C PHE A 341 27.55 -7.69 -5.96
N LEU A 342 28.71 -7.20 -6.42
CA LEU A 342 29.87 -7.00 -5.57
C LEU A 342 29.56 -5.99 -4.45
N ALA A 343 29.00 -4.84 -4.80
CA ALA A 343 28.60 -3.81 -3.84
C ALA A 343 27.57 -4.32 -2.83
N GLY A 344 26.58 -5.09 -3.28
CA GLY A 344 25.58 -5.70 -2.41
C GLY A 344 26.20 -6.65 -1.39
N TYR A 345 27.01 -7.62 -1.83
CA TYR A 345 27.62 -8.57 -0.89
C TYR A 345 28.67 -7.95 0.03
N VAL A 346 29.42 -6.95 -0.45
CA VAL A 346 30.35 -6.20 0.39
C VAL A 346 29.60 -5.39 1.43
N ALA A 347 28.54 -4.67 1.05
CA ALA A 347 27.72 -3.90 1.98
C ALA A 347 26.97 -4.78 3.00
N LEU A 348 26.63 -6.02 2.63
CA LEU A 348 26.04 -6.99 3.56
C LEU A 348 27.05 -7.51 4.59
N ALA A 349 28.33 -7.54 4.25
CA ALA A 349 29.39 -8.08 5.09
C ALA A 349 29.98 -7.07 6.08
N VAL A 350 29.67 -5.79 5.93
CA VAL A 350 30.16 -4.67 6.76
C VAL A 350 29.03 -4.19 7.66
#